data_AF-A0A3B8WL20-F1
#
_entry.id   AF-A0A3B8WL20-F1
#
_cell.length_a   1.000
_cell.length_b   1.000
_cell.length_c   1.000
_cell.angle_alpha   90.00
_cell.angle_beta   90.00
_cell.angle_gamma   90.00
#
_symmetry.space_group_name_H-M   'P 1'
#
loop_
_entity.id
_entity.type
_entity.pdbx_description
1 polymer ?
#
loop_
_entity_poly.entity_id
_entity_poly.type
_entity_poly.pdbx_seq_one_letter_code
_entity_poly.pdbx_strand_id
1 'polypeptide(L)'
;CEGALLVVDAGQGVEAQSVANCYTAIEQGLEVVPVLNKMDLPQAEPERVAAEIEDIIGIDASDAVRCSAKSGLGVEDVLEDLIKKIPPPKGDRSAPLQALIIDSWFD
;
A
#
# COMPACT_ATOMS: atom_id res chain seq x y z
N CYS A 1 -2.12 12.01 4.48
CA CYS A 1 -1.80 10.65 4.94
C CYS A 1 -0.32 10.58 5.22
N GLU A 2 0.11 9.61 6.02
CA GLU A 2 1.52 9.38 6.35
C GLU A 2 2.08 8.16 5.61
N GLY A 3 1.21 7.35 5.02
CA GLY A 3 1.57 6.23 4.18
C GLY A 3 0.44 5.75 3.28
N ALA A 4 0.75 4.79 2.42
CA ALA A 4 -0.15 4.16 1.47
C ALA A 4 0.14 2.65 1.37
N LEU A 5 -0.92 1.85 1.19
CA LEU A 5 -0.79 0.44 0.84
C LEU A 5 -0.70 0.29 -0.68
N LEU A 6 0.36 -0.34 -1.17
CA LEU A 6 0.48 -0.73 -2.57
C LEU A 6 -0.03 -2.16 -2.72
N VAL A 7 -1.32 -2.30 -3.02
CA VAL A 7 -1.97 -3.59 -3.20
C VAL A 7 -1.79 -4.07 -4.64
N VAL A 8 -1.06 -5.17 -4.83
CA VAL A 8 -0.78 -5.77 -6.15
C VAL A 8 -1.38 -7.17 -6.22
N ASP A 9 -1.96 -7.53 -7.36
CA ASP A 9 -2.47 -8.89 -7.59
C ASP A 9 -1.29 -9.84 -7.79
N ALA A 10 -1.21 -10.87 -6.94
CA ALA A 10 -0.14 -11.86 -6.95
C ALA A 10 -0.09 -12.71 -8.25
N GLY A 11 -1.15 -12.76 -9.05
CA GLY A 11 -1.17 -13.44 -10.34
C GLY A 11 -0.94 -12.52 -11.55
N GLN A 12 -1.32 -11.24 -11.45
CA GLN A 12 -1.20 -10.30 -12.58
C GLN A 12 0.11 -9.51 -12.56
N GLY A 13 0.62 -9.16 -11.38
CA GLY A 13 1.81 -8.31 -11.24
C GLY A 13 1.50 -6.82 -11.31
N VAL A 14 2.50 -6.03 -11.66
CA VAL A 14 2.45 -4.57 -11.59
C VAL A 14 1.86 -4.00 -12.87
N GLU A 15 0.77 -3.26 -12.74
CA GLU A 15 0.16 -2.54 -13.86
C GLU A 15 0.63 -1.08 -13.92
N ALA A 16 0.62 -0.48 -15.11
CA ALA A 16 1.07 0.90 -15.33
C ALA A 16 0.34 1.93 -14.44
N GLN A 17 -0.93 1.67 -14.08
CA GLN A 17 -1.70 2.54 -13.18
C GLN A 17 -1.19 2.48 -11.73
N SER A 18 -0.82 1.28 -11.25
CA SER A 18 -0.23 1.10 -9.91
C SER A 18 1.09 1.83 -9.78
N VAL A 19 1.89 1.84 -10.85
CA VAL A 19 3.18 2.54 -10.91
C VAL A 19 2.99 4.06 -10.77
N ALA A 20 2.07 4.67 -11.55
CA ALA A 20 1.86 6.12 -11.54
C ALA A 20 1.39 6.63 -10.16
N ASN A 21 0.46 5.92 -9.53
CA ASN A 21 -0.03 6.28 -8.19
C ASN A 21 1.06 6.10 -7.13
N CYS A 22 1.90 5.07 -7.27
CA CYS A 22 2.98 4.82 -6.33
C CYS A 22 4.06 5.91 -6.39
N TYR A 23 4.48 6.33 -7.59
CA TYR A 23 5.44 7.44 -7.72
C TYR A 23 4.91 8.73 -7.09
N THR A 24 3.63 9.04 -7.31
CA THR A 24 2.98 10.21 -6.69
C THR A 24 3.01 10.14 -5.16
N ALA A 25 2.80 8.94 -4.58
CA ALA A 25 2.87 8.74 -3.13
C ALA A 25 4.29 8.94 -2.59
N ILE A 26 5.30 8.40 -3.27
CA ILE A 26 6.72 8.57 -2.91
C ILE A 26 7.13 10.05 -2.97
N GLU A 27 6.72 10.78 -4.01
CA GLU A 27 7.00 12.21 -4.16
C GLU A 27 6.36 13.05 -3.04
N GLN A 28 5.22 12.61 -2.52
CA GLN A 28 4.56 13.23 -1.36
C GLN A 28 5.20 12.84 -0.01
N GLY A 29 6.26 12.02 -0.03
CA GLY A 29 6.95 11.55 1.17
C GLY A 29 6.14 10.55 2.00
N LEU A 30 5.21 9.83 1.37
CA LEU A 30 4.42 8.79 2.01
C LEU A 30 5.23 7.51 2.17
N GLU A 31 5.09 6.84 3.30
CA GLU A 31 5.58 5.47 3.48
C GLU A 31 4.72 4.51 2.63
N VAL A 32 5.31 3.77 1.71
CA VAL A 32 4.57 2.84 0.83
C VAL A 32 4.84 1.40 1.27
N VAL A 33 3.78 0.68 1.64
CA VAL A 33 3.86 -0.69 2.11
C VAL A 33 3.27 -1.64 1.06
N PRO A 34 4.07 -2.55 0.46
CA PRO A 34 3.57 -3.48 -0.54
C PRO A 34 2.75 -4.62 0.08
N VAL A 35 1.65 -5.00 -0.58
CA VAL A 35 0.77 -6.10 -0.19
C VAL A 35 0.42 -6.93 -1.42
N LEU A 36 0.66 -8.23 -1.36
CA LEU A 36 0.37 -9.18 -2.43
C LEU A 36 -1.00 -9.82 -2.20
N ASN A 37 -1.99 -9.43 -2.99
CA ASN A 37 -3.38 -9.85 -2.84
C ASN A 37 -3.76 -10.98 -3.81
N LYS A 38 -4.92 -11.59 -3.59
CA LYS A 38 -5.50 -12.70 -4.37
C LYS A 38 -4.71 -14.01 -4.29
N MET A 39 -4.10 -14.26 -3.13
CA MET A 39 -3.41 -15.53 -2.82
C MET A 39 -4.30 -16.77 -2.86
N ASP A 40 -5.62 -16.62 -2.97
CA ASP A 40 -6.56 -17.72 -3.17
C ASP A 40 -6.59 -18.25 -4.61
N LEU A 41 -5.98 -17.54 -5.56
CA LEU A 41 -5.99 -17.92 -6.96
C LEU A 41 -4.86 -18.91 -7.28
N PRO A 42 -5.12 -19.97 -8.07
CA PRO A 42 -4.11 -20.98 -8.41
C PRO A 42 -2.96 -20.43 -9.26
N GLN A 43 -3.16 -19.30 -9.93
CA GLN A 43 -2.15 -18.60 -10.73
C GLN A 43 -1.34 -17.57 -9.93
N ALA A 44 -1.49 -17.50 -8.60
CA ALA A 44 -0.71 -16.56 -7.79
C ALA A 44 0.78 -16.95 -7.79
N GLU A 45 1.65 -15.98 -8.11
CA GLU A 45 3.11 -16.09 -8.17
C GLU A 45 3.77 -14.99 -7.32
N PRO A 46 3.65 -15.03 -5.99
CA PRO A 46 4.04 -13.92 -5.12
C PRO A 46 5.53 -13.57 -5.19
N GLU A 47 6.42 -14.54 -5.38
CA GLU A 47 7.86 -14.26 -5.53
C GLU A 47 8.17 -13.48 -6.81
N ARG A 48 7.51 -13.85 -7.91
CA ARG A 48 7.66 -13.15 -9.20
C ARG A 48 7.17 -11.72 -9.09
N VAL A 49 6.00 -11.51 -8.46
CA VAL A 49 5.40 -10.19 -8.29
C VAL A 49 6.18 -9.32 -7.31
N ALA A 50 6.71 -9.88 -6.22
CA ALA A 50 7.59 -9.15 -5.32
C ALA A 50 8.83 -8.61 -6.04
N ALA A 51 9.50 -9.46 -6.84
CA ALA A 51 10.64 -9.04 -7.65
C ALA A 51 10.26 -7.96 -8.68
N GLU A 52 9.08 -8.07 -9.29
CA GLU A 52 8.56 -7.07 -10.23
C GLU A 52 8.32 -5.70 -9.56
N ILE A 53 7.82 -5.69 -8.32
CA ILE A 53 7.67 -4.46 -7.52
C ILE A 53 9.04 -3.83 -7.25
N GLU A 54 10.03 -4.63 -6.85
CA GLU A 54 11.39 -4.15 -6.61
C GLU A 54 12.03 -3.58 -7.89
N ASP A 55 11.93 -4.29 -9.01
CA ASP A 55 12.56 -3.90 -10.28
C ASP A 55 11.89 -2.69 -10.95
N ILE A 56 10.56 -2.56 -10.87
CA ILE A 56 9.80 -1.53 -11.59
C ILE A 56 9.55 -0.28 -10.74
N ILE A 57 9.25 -0.48 -9.45
CA ILE A 57 8.84 0.59 -8.54
C ILE A 57 10.02 1.01 -7.64
N GLY A 58 10.95 0.10 -7.35
CA GLY A 58 12.10 0.38 -6.48
C GLY A 58 11.76 0.33 -4.99
N ILE A 59 10.71 -0.40 -4.61
CA ILE A 59 10.30 -0.63 -3.22
C ILE A 59 10.64 -2.05 -2.82
N ASP A 60 11.24 -2.23 -1.64
CA ASP A 60 11.47 -3.54 -1.04
C ASP A 60 10.15 -4.26 -0.78
N ALA A 61 9.94 -5.38 -1.49
CA ALA A 61 8.75 -6.21 -1.39
C ALA A 61 9.08 -7.63 -0.90
N SER A 62 10.30 -7.86 -0.42
CA SER A 62 10.77 -9.16 0.05
C SER A 62 9.91 -9.69 1.22
N ASP A 63 9.50 -8.79 2.11
CA ASP A 63 8.63 -9.08 3.27
C ASP A 63 7.18 -8.61 3.05
N ALA A 64 6.74 -8.46 1.79
CA ALA A 64 5.38 -8.04 1.49
C ALA A 64 4.35 -9.05 2.03
N VAL A 65 3.34 -8.54 2.76
CA VAL A 65 2.28 -9.38 3.30
C VAL A 65 1.50 -10.03 2.17
N ARG A 66 1.33 -11.35 2.25
CA ARG A 66 0.57 -12.15 1.30
C ARG A 66 -0.84 -12.36 1.83
N CYS A 67 -1.83 -11.79 1.16
CA CYS A 67 -3.21 -11.81 1.61
C CYS A 67 -4.21 -12.25 0.52
N SER A 68 -5.41 -12.60 0.96
CA SER A 68 -6.57 -12.79 0.08
C SER A 68 -7.74 -12.03 0.69
N ALA A 69 -8.06 -10.90 0.07
CA ALA A 69 -9.24 -10.10 0.45
C ALA A 69 -10.56 -10.89 0.33
N LYS A 70 -10.59 -11.96 -0.49
CA LYS A 70 -11.77 -12.81 -0.67
C LYS A 70 -11.97 -13.78 0.50
N SER A 71 -10.89 -14.38 0.99
CA SER A 71 -10.95 -15.39 2.06
C SER A 71 -10.68 -14.83 3.45
N GLY A 72 -10.11 -13.62 3.54
CA GLY A 72 -9.65 -13.01 4.79
C GLY A 72 -8.23 -13.41 5.20
N LEU A 73 -7.58 -14.32 4.47
CA LEU A 73 -6.19 -14.72 4.74
C LEU A 73 -5.26 -13.50 4.74
N GLY A 74 -4.43 -13.36 5.77
CA GLY A 74 -3.39 -12.33 5.85
C GLY A 74 -3.89 -10.89 6.02
N VAL A 75 -5.20 -10.66 6.13
CA VAL A 75 -5.73 -9.29 6.29
C VAL A 75 -5.36 -8.69 7.65
N GLU A 76 -5.34 -9.50 8.70
CA GLU A 76 -4.86 -9.07 10.02
C GLU A 76 -3.37 -8.72 9.99
N ASP A 77 -2.57 -9.52 9.28
CA ASP A 77 -1.14 -9.25 9.09
C ASP A 77 -0.92 -7.92 8.34
N VAL A 78 -1.76 -7.58 7.36
CA VAL A 78 -1.71 -6.27 6.68
C VAL A 78 -1.94 -5.12 7.67
N LEU A 79 -2.89 -5.27 8.59
CA LEU A 79 -3.16 -4.24 9.62
C LEU A 79 -1.99 -4.10 10.60
N GLU A 80 -1.42 -5.22 11.03
CA GLU A 80 -0.23 -5.25 11.89
C GLU A 80 0.97 -4.56 11.23
N ASP A 81 1.19 -4.83 9.94
CA ASP A 81 2.30 -4.26 9.19
C ASP A 81 2.08 -2.76 8.93
N LEU A 82 0.83 -2.35 8.69
CA LEU A 82 0.44 -0.94 8.59
C LEU A 82 0.79 -0.18 9.86
N ILE A 83 0.46 -0.72 11.03
CA ILE A 83 0.75 -0.10 12.33
C ILE A 83 2.26 0.02 12.58
N LYS A 84 3.04 -0.98 12.15
CA LYS A 84 4.49 -1.03 12.38
C LYS A 84 5.27 -0.10 11.45
N LYS A 85 4.84 0.00 10.19
CA LYS A 85 5.59 0.68 9.14
C LYS A 85 5.15 2.14 8.94
N ILE A 86 3.85 2.43 8.99
CA ILE A 86 3.36 3.80 8.73
C ILE A 86 3.51 4.67 9.99
N PRO A 87 4.24 5.81 9.91
CA PRO A 87 4.42 6.67 11.07
C PRO A 87 3.11 7.40 11.43
N PRO A 88 2.92 7.76 12.71
CA PRO A 88 1.78 8.55 13.13
C PRO A 88 1.86 9.99 12.57
N PRO A 89 0.71 10.68 12.40
CA PRO A 89 0.69 12.07 11.98
C PRO A 89 1.39 12.97 13.00
N LYS A 90 2.06 14.02 12.50
CA LYS A 90 2.68 15.05 13.32
C LYS A 90 1.79 16.29 13.34
N GLY A 91 1.57 16.86 14.53
CA GLY A 91 0.78 18.08 14.67
C GLY A 91 0.78 18.63 16.09
N ASP A 92 0.44 19.91 16.22
CA ASP A 92 0.32 20.61 17.50
C ASP A 92 -1.15 20.94 17.77
N ARG A 93 -1.67 20.42 18.89
CA ARG A 93 -3.06 20.66 19.31
C ARG A 93 -3.32 22.08 19.80
N SER A 94 -2.27 22.84 20.12
CA SER A 94 -2.33 24.22 20.60
C SER A 94 -2.18 25.26 19.49
N ALA A 95 -1.77 24.84 18.28
CA ALA A 95 -1.66 25.71 17.12
C ALA A 95 -3.05 26.10 16.57
N PRO A 96 -3.15 27.20 15.79
CA PRO A 96 -4.36 27.54 15.06
C PRO A 96 -4.84 26.40 14.16
N LEU A 97 -6.15 26.26 14.00
CA LEU A 97 -6.76 25.22 13.15
C LEU A 97 -6.23 25.32 11.71
N GLN A 98 -5.70 24.20 11.21
CA GLN A 98 -5.39 23.99 9.81
C GLN A 98 -6.05 22.68 9.38
N ALA A 99 -6.83 22.73 8.30
CA ALA A 99 -7.53 21.57 7.76
C ALA A 99 -7.40 21.56 6.24
N LEU A 100 -7.21 20.37 5.67
CA LEU A 100 -7.16 20.13 4.24
C LEU A 100 -8.48 19.47 3.80
N ILE A 101 -9.17 20.07 2.83
CA ILE A 101 -10.32 19.44 2.18
C ILE A 101 -9.78 18.46 1.15
N ILE A 102 -10.12 17.19 1.30
CA ILE A 102 -9.64 16.10 0.44
C ILE A 102 -10.69 15.74 -0.61
N ASP A 103 -11.96 15.74 -0.22
CA ASP A 103 -13.09 15.44 -1.11
C ASP A 103 -14.36 16.17 -0.61
N SER A 104 -15.34 16.36 -1.49
CA SER A 104 -16.64 16.95 -1.18
C SER A 104 -17.74 16.41 -2.08
N TRP A 105 -18.88 16.04 -1.50
CA TRP A 105 -20.08 15.65 -2.24
C TRP A 105 -21.24 16.59 -1.93
N PHE A 106 -22.25 16.60 -2.80
CA PHE A 106 -23.50 17.33 -2.60
C PHE A 106 -24.46 16.47 -1.77
N ASP A 107 -25.16 17.09 -0.82
CA ASP A 107 -26.16 16.46 0.06
C ASP A 107 -27.53 16.34 -0.62
#